data_AF-A0A819JE24-F1
#
_entry.id   AF-A0A819JE24-F1
#
_cell.length_a   1.000
_cell.length_b   1.000
_cell.length_c   1.000
_cell.angle_alpha   90.00
_cell.angle_beta   90.00
_cell.angle_gamma   90.00
#
_symmetry.space_group_name_H-M   'P 1'
#
loop_
_entity.id
_entity.type
_entity.pdbx_description
1 polymer ?
#
loop_
_entity_poly.entity_id
_entity_poly.type
_entity_poly.pdbx_seq_one_letter_code
_entity_poly.pdbx_strand_id
1 'polypeptide(L)'
;RFKKMAYSDKVVDHYSNPRNVGSFDKNDPSVCTGLVGAPECGDVMKLQIKVNEQGIVEDAKFKTYGCGSAIASSSLATEWLKGKTLDEAYNIKNTEIVAELNLPPVKIHCSVLAEDAIKMAIEDYKKKKDVPAEKEVATA
;
A
#
# COMPACT_ATOMS: atom_id res chain seq x y z
N ARG A 1 36.13 2.52 -13.19
CA ARG A 1 34.99 3.46 -13.17
C ARG A 1 33.88 2.77 -12.37
N PHE A 2 33.78 3.02 -11.07
CA PHE A 2 32.78 2.38 -10.21
C PHE A 2 31.39 2.82 -10.68
N LYS A 3 30.61 1.87 -11.19
CA LYS A 3 29.26 2.09 -11.72
C LYS A 3 28.38 2.53 -10.55
N LYS A 4 27.99 3.81 -10.55
CA LYS A 4 27.07 4.43 -9.57
C LYS A 4 25.85 3.51 -9.42
N MET A 5 25.51 3.22 -8.16
CA MET A 5 24.84 2.00 -7.69
C MET A 5 23.38 1.81 -8.14
N ALA A 6 22.95 0.56 -8.00
CA ALA A 6 21.74 -0.16 -8.43
C ALA A 6 20.33 0.44 -8.22
N TYR A 7 20.18 1.65 -7.68
CA TYR A 7 18.87 2.23 -7.35
C TYR A 7 18.74 3.67 -7.84
N SER A 8 17.54 4.05 -8.26
CA SER A 8 17.25 5.43 -8.67
C SER A 8 17.24 6.37 -7.45
N ASP A 9 17.48 7.66 -7.70
CA ASP A 9 17.43 8.68 -6.64
C ASP A 9 16.06 8.70 -5.94
N LYS A 10 14.97 8.42 -6.68
CA LYS A 10 13.62 8.29 -6.14
C LYS A 10 13.48 7.12 -5.17
N VAL A 11 14.02 5.94 -5.51
CA VAL A 11 14.01 4.78 -4.60
C VAL A 11 14.76 5.11 -3.32
N VAL A 12 15.92 5.74 -3.43
CA VAL A 12 16.72 6.14 -2.26
C VAL A 12 15.97 7.15 -1.40
N ASP A 13 15.28 8.10 -2.00
CA ASP A 13 14.52 9.12 -1.28
C ASP A 13 13.31 8.51 -0.55
N HIS A 14 12.48 7.69 -1.20
CA HIS A 14 11.38 7.01 -0.52
C HIS A 14 11.83 5.96 0.50
N TYR A 15 13.03 5.40 0.35
CA TYR A 15 13.61 4.52 1.36
C TYR A 15 14.12 5.29 2.58
N SER A 16 14.81 6.41 2.37
CA SER A 16 15.45 7.19 3.43
C SER A 16 14.46 8.09 4.16
N ASN A 17 13.45 8.60 3.43
CA ASN A 17 12.39 9.48 3.92
C ASN A 17 11.01 8.92 3.53
N PRO A 18 10.63 7.71 4.00
CA PRO A 18 9.38 7.10 3.61
C PRO A 18 8.18 7.94 4.07
N ARG A 19 7.23 8.15 3.16
CA ARG A 19 6.03 8.95 3.41
C ARG A 19 4.93 8.07 3.96
N ASN A 20 4.19 8.58 4.94
CA ASN A 20 2.99 7.91 5.46
C ASN A 20 3.23 6.55 6.14
N VAL A 21 4.41 6.36 6.72
CA VAL A 21 4.67 5.22 7.60
C VAL A 21 3.80 5.32 8.84
N GLY A 22 3.05 4.25 9.13
CA GLY A 22 2.22 4.19 10.33
C GLY A 22 1.04 3.26 10.20
N SER A 23 0.07 3.45 11.09
CA SER A 23 -1.19 2.72 11.07
C SER A 23 -2.32 3.64 11.52
N PHE A 24 -3.54 3.30 11.11
CA PHE A 24 -4.75 3.89 11.65
C PHE A 24 -5.30 3.04 12.81
N ASP A 25 -6.32 3.55 13.47
CA ASP A 25 -7.12 2.76 14.41
C ASP A 25 -7.78 1.59 13.67
N LYS A 26 -7.75 0.41 14.29
CA LYS A 26 -8.40 -0.79 13.76
C LYS A 26 -9.91 -0.74 13.89
N ASN A 27 -10.42 0.06 14.81
CA ASN A 27 -11.85 0.17 15.10
C ASN A 27 -12.55 1.25 14.24
N ASP A 28 -11.80 2.04 13.46
CA ASP A 28 -12.38 3.04 12.57
C ASP A 28 -13.05 2.32 11.36
N PRO A 29 -14.38 2.43 11.20
CA PRO A 29 -15.10 1.75 10.11
C PRO A 29 -14.73 2.30 8.73
N SER A 30 -14.21 3.53 8.65
CA SER A 30 -13.75 4.14 7.40
C SER A 30 -12.37 3.65 6.94
N VAL A 31 -11.68 2.87 7.77
CA VAL A 31 -10.35 2.33 7.47
C VAL A 31 -10.46 0.94 6.86
N CYS A 32 -9.83 0.75 5.72
CA CYS A 32 -9.73 -0.53 5.04
C CYS A 32 -8.28 -1.01 5.02
N THR A 33 -8.06 -2.31 5.16
CA THR A 33 -6.72 -2.89 5.32
C THR A 33 -6.44 -3.94 4.28
N GLY A 34 -5.34 -3.77 3.54
CA GLY A 34 -4.72 -4.81 2.73
C GLY A 34 -3.46 -5.34 3.42
N LEU A 35 -3.36 -6.64 3.57
CA LEU A 35 -2.16 -7.31 4.10
C LEU A 35 -1.73 -8.38 3.10
N VAL A 36 -0.56 -8.19 2.51
CA VAL A 36 0.00 -9.06 1.47
C VAL A 36 1.44 -9.45 1.79
N GLY A 37 1.89 -10.50 1.13
CA GLY A 37 3.22 -11.07 1.33
C GLY A 37 3.25 -12.12 2.43
N ALA A 38 4.39 -12.76 2.58
CA ALA A 38 4.60 -13.84 3.54
C ALA A 38 5.96 -13.68 4.20
N PRO A 39 6.09 -13.92 5.52
CA PRO A 39 7.38 -13.79 6.22
C PRO A 39 8.50 -14.65 5.61
N GLU A 40 8.15 -15.81 5.07
CA GLU A 40 9.06 -16.74 4.37
C GLU A 40 9.68 -16.16 3.10
N CYS A 41 8.97 -15.23 2.43
CA CYS A 41 9.45 -14.53 1.25
C CYS A 41 10.30 -13.30 1.60
N GLY A 42 10.36 -12.93 2.88
CA GLY A 42 11.11 -11.76 3.37
C GLY A 42 10.43 -10.41 3.10
N ASP A 43 9.29 -10.39 2.40
CA ASP A 43 8.51 -9.19 2.09
C ASP A 43 7.06 -9.34 2.58
N VAL A 44 6.61 -8.42 3.44
CA VAL A 44 5.25 -8.32 3.98
C VAL A 44 4.84 -6.86 4.00
N MET A 45 3.71 -6.53 3.37
CA MET A 45 3.18 -5.17 3.32
C MET A 45 1.78 -5.12 3.91
N LYS A 46 1.61 -4.24 4.90
CA LYS A 46 0.31 -3.80 5.41
C LYS A 46 0.03 -2.39 4.89
N LEU A 47 -0.99 -2.27 4.05
CA LEU A 47 -1.51 -1.00 3.58
C LEU A 47 -2.85 -0.72 4.26
N GLN A 48 -3.05 0.50 4.73
CA GLN A 48 -4.34 0.96 5.24
C GLN A 48 -4.74 2.22 4.51
N ILE A 49 -5.98 2.27 4.05
CA ILE A 49 -6.58 3.45 3.41
C ILE A 49 -7.78 3.89 4.23
N LYS A 50 -7.94 5.19 4.41
CA LYS A 50 -9.14 5.81 4.99
C LYS A 50 -10.00 6.34 3.86
N VAL A 51 -11.24 5.89 3.79
CA VAL A 51 -12.15 6.17 2.67
C VAL A 51 -13.37 6.91 3.20
N ASN A 52 -13.74 8.01 2.57
CA ASN A 52 -14.96 8.74 2.93
C ASN A 52 -16.22 8.11 2.34
N GLU A 53 -17.38 8.67 2.66
CA GLU A 53 -18.68 8.17 2.22
C GLU A 53 -18.86 8.18 0.69
N GLN A 54 -18.14 9.07 0.00
CA GLN A 54 -18.13 9.22 -1.45
C GLN A 54 -17.20 8.21 -2.14
N GLY A 55 -16.47 7.37 -1.40
CA GLY A 55 -15.54 6.41 -1.97
C GLY A 55 -14.21 7.02 -2.43
N ILE A 56 -13.81 8.14 -1.82
CA ILE A 56 -12.52 8.80 -2.07
C ILE A 56 -11.57 8.49 -0.91
N VAL A 57 -10.31 8.17 -1.23
CA VAL A 57 -9.26 7.93 -0.24
C VAL A 57 -8.79 9.27 0.34
N GLU A 58 -9.07 9.53 1.61
CA GLU A 58 -8.66 10.75 2.31
C GLU A 58 -7.21 10.67 2.79
N ASP A 59 -6.82 9.50 3.27
CA ASP A 59 -5.46 9.26 3.77
C ASP A 59 -5.08 7.79 3.58
N ALA A 60 -3.77 7.54 3.51
CA ALA A 60 -3.22 6.21 3.34
C ALA A 60 -1.98 6.08 4.21
N LYS A 61 -1.83 4.95 4.90
CA LYS A 61 -0.68 4.62 5.74
C LYS A 61 -0.20 3.22 5.44
N PHE A 62 1.10 3.00 5.59
CA PHE A 62 1.67 1.67 5.41
C PHE A 62 2.62 1.27 6.53
N LYS A 63 2.74 -0.05 6.72
CA LYS A 63 3.88 -0.69 7.36
C LYS A 63 4.35 -1.80 6.45
N THR A 64 5.63 -1.85 6.16
CA THR A 64 6.20 -2.92 5.34
C THR A 64 7.45 -3.43 6.00
N TYR A 65 7.66 -4.74 5.90
CA TYR A 65 8.91 -5.40 6.20
C TYR A 65 9.40 -5.98 4.88
N GLY A 66 10.59 -5.60 4.44
CA GLY A 66 11.07 -6.02 3.13
C GLY A 66 12.30 -5.25 2.70
N CYS A 67 12.74 -5.52 1.47
CA CYS A 67 13.89 -4.81 0.91
C CYS A 67 13.60 -3.32 0.65
N GLY A 68 14.63 -2.49 0.46
CA GLY A 68 14.48 -1.05 0.27
C GLY A 68 13.55 -0.67 -0.90
N SER A 69 13.48 -1.50 -1.94
CA SER A 69 12.53 -1.33 -3.05
C SER A 69 11.08 -1.56 -2.63
N ALA A 70 10.82 -2.50 -1.71
CA ALA A 70 9.48 -2.70 -1.16
C ALA A 70 9.04 -1.48 -0.35
N ILE A 71 9.91 -0.94 0.50
CA ILE A 71 9.66 0.31 1.25
C ILE A 71 9.38 1.48 0.31
N ALA A 72 10.19 1.64 -0.73
CA ALA A 72 10.00 2.71 -1.71
C ALA A 72 8.67 2.57 -2.47
N SER A 73 8.36 1.37 -2.97
CA SER A 73 7.09 1.08 -3.64
C SER A 73 5.88 1.31 -2.75
N SER A 74 5.93 0.88 -1.48
CA SER A 74 4.85 1.10 -0.51
C SER A 74 4.65 2.59 -0.22
N SER A 75 5.74 3.34 -0.04
CA SER A 75 5.67 4.78 0.20
C SER A 75 5.08 5.53 -0.99
N LEU A 76 5.52 5.23 -2.21
CA LEU A 76 4.99 5.87 -3.42
C LEU A 76 3.51 5.55 -3.60
N ALA A 77 3.13 4.29 -3.41
CA ALA A 77 1.74 3.85 -3.49
C ALA A 77 0.84 4.64 -2.53
N THR A 78 1.26 4.85 -1.28
CA THR A 78 0.46 5.64 -0.33
C THR A 78 0.26 7.08 -0.74
N GLU A 79 1.22 7.70 -1.42
CA GLU A 79 1.05 9.07 -1.93
C GLU A 79 0.08 9.11 -3.11
N TRP A 80 0.18 8.15 -4.02
CA TRP A 80 -0.71 8.08 -5.19
C TRP A 80 -2.16 7.81 -4.82
N LEU A 81 -2.41 7.06 -3.74
CA LEU A 81 -3.76 6.73 -3.32
C LEU A 81 -4.55 7.93 -2.83
N LYS A 82 -3.90 8.92 -2.21
CA LYS A 82 -4.61 10.06 -1.60
C LYS A 82 -5.32 10.90 -2.65
N GLY A 83 -6.59 11.20 -2.39
CA GLY A 83 -7.45 11.97 -3.28
C GLY A 83 -7.99 11.20 -4.48
N LYS A 84 -7.62 9.92 -4.66
CA LYS A 84 -8.21 9.06 -5.70
C LYS A 84 -9.49 8.40 -5.23
N THR A 85 -10.39 8.16 -6.17
CA THR A 85 -11.52 7.25 -5.99
C THR A 85 -11.02 5.80 -5.88
N LEU A 86 -11.85 4.92 -5.32
CA LEU A 86 -11.51 3.49 -5.24
C LEU A 86 -11.28 2.85 -6.61
N ASP A 87 -12.00 3.27 -7.65
CA ASP A 87 -11.83 2.76 -9.01
C ASP A 87 -10.50 3.24 -9.62
N GLU A 88 -10.13 4.50 -9.42
CA GLU A 88 -8.81 5.01 -9.84
C GLU A 88 -7.67 4.32 -9.08
N ALA A 89 -7.84 4.12 -7.78
CA ALA A 89 -6.89 3.38 -6.96
C ALA A 89 -6.73 1.93 -7.43
N TYR A 90 -7.84 1.26 -7.79
CA TYR A 90 -7.84 -0.11 -8.29
C TYR A 90 -7.10 -0.25 -9.62
N ASN A 91 -7.09 0.81 -10.43
CA ASN A 91 -6.42 0.83 -11.72
C ASN A 91 -4.92 1.13 -11.66
N ILE A 92 -4.35 1.44 -10.49
CA ILE A 92 -2.90 1.61 -10.32
C ILE A 92 -2.21 0.28 -10.59
N LYS A 93 -1.31 0.24 -11.58
CA LYS A 93 -0.56 -0.97 -11.93
C LYS A 93 0.86 -0.95 -11.42
N ASN A 94 1.42 -2.13 -11.15
CA ASN A 94 2.83 -2.27 -10.81
C ASN A 94 3.75 -1.64 -11.87
N THR A 95 3.38 -1.67 -13.15
CA THR A 95 4.19 -1.15 -14.25
C THR A 95 4.41 0.35 -14.13
N GLU A 96 3.43 1.08 -13.60
CA GLU A 96 3.53 2.51 -13.35
C GLU A 96 4.48 2.78 -12.18
N ILE A 97 4.40 1.98 -11.12
CA ILE A 97 5.32 2.05 -9.97
C ILE A 97 6.77 1.73 -10.41
N VAL A 98 6.96 0.71 -11.25
CA VAL A 98 8.26 0.34 -11.81
C VAL A 98 8.84 1.48 -12.64
N ALA A 99 8.04 2.09 -13.49
CA ALA A 99 8.46 3.20 -14.33
C ALA A 99 8.81 4.43 -13.48
N GLU A 100 7.97 4.76 -12.50
CA GLU A 100 8.15 5.94 -11.65
C GLU A 100 9.40 5.83 -10.79
N LEU A 101 9.62 4.67 -10.18
CA LEU A 101 10.80 4.38 -9.34
C LEU A 101 12.01 3.93 -10.16
N ASN A 102 11.88 3.74 -11.47
CA ASN A 102 12.91 3.19 -12.36
C ASN A 102 13.53 1.90 -11.78
N LEU A 103 12.69 0.95 -11.38
CA LEU A 103 13.12 -0.27 -10.72
C LEU A 103 13.83 -1.20 -11.73
N PRO A 104 14.95 -1.83 -11.34
CA PRO A 104 15.58 -2.86 -12.17
C PRO A 104 14.66 -4.10 -12.26
N PRO A 105 14.75 -4.90 -13.33
CA PRO A 105 13.87 -6.05 -13.55
C PRO A 105 13.79 -7.04 -12.38
N VAL A 106 14.88 -7.22 -11.64
CA VAL A 106 14.97 -8.12 -10.47
C VAL A 106 14.12 -7.66 -9.27
N LYS A 107 13.61 -6.42 -9.27
CA LYS A 107 12.82 -5.82 -8.18
C LYS A 107 11.36 -5.57 -8.53
N ILE A 108 10.89 -6.06 -9.68
CA ILE A 108 9.47 -5.90 -10.11
C ILE A 108 8.50 -6.56 -9.10
N HIS A 109 8.89 -7.64 -8.41
CA HIS A 109 8.04 -8.24 -7.38
C HIS A 109 7.64 -7.26 -6.26
N CYS A 110 8.50 -6.28 -5.94
CA CYS A 110 8.19 -5.26 -4.93
C CYS A 110 7.07 -4.31 -5.38
N SER A 111 6.95 -4.05 -6.68
CA SER A 111 5.83 -3.27 -7.23
C SER A 111 4.54 -4.07 -7.32
N VAL A 112 4.63 -5.39 -7.55
CA VAL A 112 3.46 -6.29 -7.52
C VAL A 112 2.88 -6.35 -6.12
N LEU A 113 3.74 -6.45 -5.09
CA LEU A 113 3.31 -6.40 -3.69
C LEU A 113 2.50 -5.14 -3.37
N ALA A 114 2.93 -3.97 -3.87
CA ALA A 114 2.22 -2.72 -3.65
C ALA A 114 0.85 -2.69 -4.36
N GLU A 115 0.79 -3.16 -5.61
CA GLU A 115 -0.47 -3.29 -6.37
C GLU A 115 -1.45 -4.24 -5.66
N ASP A 116 -0.98 -5.40 -5.23
CA ASP A 116 -1.81 -6.39 -4.53
C ASP A 116 -2.33 -5.85 -3.19
N ALA A 117 -1.49 -5.10 -2.46
CA ALA A 117 -1.91 -4.46 -1.22
C ALA A 117 -3.06 -3.46 -1.44
N ILE A 118 -3.01 -2.69 -2.54
CA ILE A 118 -4.07 -1.74 -2.91
C ILE A 118 -5.36 -2.50 -3.19
N LYS A 119 -5.31 -3.53 -4.04
CA LYS A 119 -6.48 -4.34 -4.39
C LYS A 119 -7.11 -4.97 -3.15
N MET A 120 -6.30 -5.56 -2.28
CA MET A 120 -6.79 -6.14 -1.02
C MET A 120 -7.45 -5.11 -0.10
N ALA A 121 -6.89 -3.90 0.00
CA ALA A 121 -7.49 -2.84 0.81
C ALA A 121 -8.86 -2.39 0.24
N ILE A 122 -8.99 -2.33 -1.08
CA ILE A 122 -10.26 -1.99 -1.76
C ILE A 122 -11.27 -3.14 -1.64
N GLU A 123 -10.83 -4.39 -1.70
CA GLU A 123 -11.69 -5.54 -1.45
C GLU A 123 -12.22 -5.59 -0.01
N ASP A 124 -11.39 -5.22 0.97
CA ASP A 124 -11.81 -5.06 2.37
C ASP A 124 -12.91 -3.99 2.49
N TYR A 125 -12.80 -2.86 1.78
CA TYR A 125 -13.86 -1.86 1.70
C TYR A 125 -15.17 -2.45 1.15
N LYS A 126 -15.10 -3.19 0.04
CA LYS A 126 -16.27 -3.81 -0.59
C LYS A 126 -16.95 -4.80 0.35
N LYS A 127 -16.16 -5.64 1.04
CA LYS A 127 -16.67 -6.58 2.06
C LYS A 127 -17.36 -5.86 3.21
N LYS A 128 -16.77 -4.77 3.73
CA LYS A 128 -17.38 -3.98 4.80
C LYS A 128 -18.68 -3.28 4.40
N LYS A 129 -18.83 -2.90 3.13
CA LYS A 129 -20.07 -2.32 2.57
C LYS A 129 -21.17 -3.35 2.31
N ASP A 130 -20.79 -4.58 1.95
CA ASP A 130 -21.72 -5.67 1.62
C ASP A 130 -22.20 -6.45 2.85
N VAL A 131 -21.55 -6.27 4.00
CA VAL A 131 -22.00 -6.83 5.28
C VAL A 131 -22.97 -5.83 5.94
N PRO A 132 -24.25 -6.19 6.15
CA PRO A 132 -25.16 -5.41 6.99
C PRO A 132 -24.56 -5.33 8.40
N ALA A 133 -24.55 -4.14 8.98
CA ALA A 133 -24.05 -3.92 10.34
C ALA A 133 -24.81 -4.80 11.35
N GLU A 134 -24.26 -5.97 11.68
CA GLU A 134 -24.69 -6.75 12.84
C GLU A 134 -23.52 -6.97 13.81
N LYS A 135 -23.57 -6.12 14.85
CA LYS A 135 -23.39 -6.43 16.27
C LYS A 135 -21.99 -6.76 16.76
N GLU A 136 -21.40 -5.74 17.35
CA GLU A 136 -20.88 -5.75 18.72
C GLU A 136 -21.39 -6.96 19.55
N VAL A 137 -20.48 -7.88 19.88
CA VAL A 137 -20.69 -8.85 20.95
C VAL A 137 -19.59 -8.64 21.97
N ALA A 138 -19.93 -7.85 22.99
CA ALA A 138 -19.27 -7.91 24.28
C ALA A 138 -19.54 -9.29 24.91
N THR A 139 -18.49 -10.04 25.20
CA THR A 139 -18.42 -11.08 26.25
C THR A 139 -16.93 -11.38 26.46
N ALA A 140 -16.33 -11.34 27.64
CA ALA A 140 -16.83 -11.52 29.00
C ALA A 140 -16.05 -10.63 29.99
#